data_AF-A0A8H4U6N5-F1
#
_entry.id   AF-A0A8H4U6N5-F1
#
_cell.length_a   1.000
_cell.length_b   1.000
_cell.length_c   1.000
_cell.angle_alpha   90.00
_cell.angle_beta   90.00
_cell.angle_gamma   90.00
#
_symmetry.space_group_name_H-M   'P 1'
#
loop_
_entity.id
_entity.type
_entity.pdbx_description
1 polymer ?
#
loop_
_entity_poly.entity_id
_entity_poly.type
_entity_poly.pdbx_seq_one_letter_code
_entity_poly.pdbx_strand_id
1 'polypeptide(L)'
;MSWRKLASVAFTALSLVGVANAQNGHILWDPVGNTCDPLAQSGGQPDLAAAVKKVWYEIEYMASNALNVMNNLDSGNLRQSDPWEYYRVAATYNTFFDENHPDGKARWIQVRDALTTMSQASRQDNVYIACDDDFMYQTDANTGDIMWQRPHEIQVPNAQVLNMGPNQMTCGKAHQQGKDLIGYRSDGGPTPTQQDPYYVIVCAKYQLSNVYLDSLTVQSGVSLDDYKSFTTTLFHEWLHVMLPQGMRGDMAGGTAQGGERYGVAGTQQLRSDYAPENPDSITLFAVALAASQWYWVTTQAESQQDVWNRLNSDVDGRNVIQNLGLTYP
;
A
#
# COMPACT_ATOMS: atom_id res chain seq x y z
N MET A 1 -26.08 13.44 -11.54
CA MET A 1 -25.77 12.85 -10.22
C MET A 1 -25.06 13.88 -9.37
N SER A 2 -25.36 13.97 -8.07
CA SER A 2 -25.10 15.17 -7.25
C SER A 2 -23.70 15.17 -6.61
N TRP A 3 -22.71 15.69 -7.33
CA TRP A 3 -21.37 16.07 -6.85
C TRP A 3 -21.38 17.14 -5.73
N ARG A 4 -22.56 17.58 -5.28
CA ARG A 4 -22.75 18.61 -4.26
C ARG A 4 -22.69 18.10 -2.81
N LYS A 5 -22.60 16.78 -2.58
CA LYS A 5 -22.62 16.22 -1.22
C LYS A 5 -21.27 16.23 -0.49
N LEU A 6 -20.16 16.51 -1.17
CA LEU A 6 -18.83 16.57 -0.55
C LEU A 6 -18.42 17.99 -0.07
N ALA A 7 -19.17 19.05 -0.41
CA ALA A 7 -18.69 20.42 -0.22
C ALA A 7 -19.19 21.17 1.03
N SER A 8 -19.92 20.55 1.97
CA SER A 8 -20.39 21.29 3.16
C SER A 8 -20.78 20.36 4.32
N VAL A 9 -19.85 20.03 5.21
CA VAL A 9 -20.15 19.68 6.61
C VAL A 9 -18.99 20.12 7.51
N ALA A 10 -19.26 21.04 8.44
CA ALA A 10 -18.36 21.38 9.53
C ALA A 10 -18.17 20.17 10.46
N PHE A 11 -16.91 19.86 10.78
CA PHE A 11 -16.54 18.75 11.65
C PHE A 11 -17.07 18.95 13.07
N THR A 12 -17.93 18.03 13.54
CA THR A 12 -17.96 17.66 14.95
C THR A 12 -17.12 16.40 15.06
N ALA A 13 -15.88 16.55 15.53
CA ALA A 13 -15.02 15.42 15.85
C ALA A 13 -15.65 14.65 17.01
N LEU A 14 -16.33 13.54 16.70
CA LEU A 14 -16.76 12.57 17.69
C LEU A 14 -16.04 11.25 17.45
N SER A 15 -15.15 10.95 18.39
CA SER A 15 -14.62 9.64 18.79
C SER A 15 -13.97 8.75 17.71
N LEU A 16 -12.65 8.87 17.58
CA LEU A 16 -11.82 7.68 17.39
C LEU A 16 -11.88 6.89 18.71
N VAL A 17 -12.60 5.78 18.66
CA VAL A 17 -12.38 4.65 19.56
C VAL A 17 -10.89 4.36 19.51
N GLY A 18 -10.24 4.34 20.68
CA GLY A 18 -8.80 4.12 20.77
C GLY A 18 -8.43 2.89 19.96
N VAL A 19 -7.57 3.09 18.95
CA VAL A 19 -6.87 2.00 18.30
C VAL A 19 -6.09 1.33 19.43
N ALA A 20 -6.59 0.20 19.90
CA ALA A 20 -5.88 -0.60 20.88
C ALA A 20 -4.51 -0.87 20.26
N ASN A 21 -3.45 -0.47 20.97
CA ASN A 21 -2.06 -0.71 20.57
C ASN A 21 -1.96 -2.13 19.99
N ALA A 22 -1.68 -2.25 18.70
CA ALA A 22 -1.33 -3.53 18.09
C ALA A 22 0.06 -3.91 18.61
N GLN A 23 0.15 -4.41 19.85
CA GLN A 23 1.43 -4.49 20.56
C GLN A 23 2.37 -5.61 20.10
N ASN A 24 1.95 -6.52 19.22
CA ASN A 24 2.75 -7.71 18.92
C ASN A 24 2.78 -8.10 17.43
N GLY A 25 2.75 -7.14 16.49
CA GLY A 25 3.07 -7.46 15.10
C GLY A 25 4.58 -7.58 14.95
N HIS A 26 5.11 -8.75 14.58
CA HIS A 26 6.56 -8.94 14.40
C HIS A 26 6.82 -9.11 12.92
N ILE A 27 7.44 -8.20 12.20
CA ILE A 27 7.64 -8.38 10.74
C ILE A 27 9.00 -8.98 10.44
N LEU A 28 9.17 -9.69 9.32
CA LEU A 28 10.40 -10.38 8.94
C LEU A 28 10.70 -10.18 7.46
N TRP A 29 11.29 -9.07 7.10
CA TRP A 29 11.38 -8.71 5.68
C TRP A 29 12.80 -8.77 5.11
N ASP A 30 13.02 -9.37 3.92
CA ASP A 30 14.30 -9.31 3.18
C ASP A 30 14.33 -8.10 2.24
N PRO A 31 15.17 -7.09 2.52
CA PRO A 31 15.06 -5.82 1.87
C PRO A 31 15.55 -5.81 0.42
N VAL A 32 16.40 -6.73 -0.01
CA VAL A 32 16.97 -6.71 -1.36
C VAL A 32 17.66 -8.04 -1.59
N GLY A 33 17.48 -8.62 -2.77
CA GLY A 33 18.39 -9.64 -3.27
C GLY A 33 19.83 -9.11 -3.21
N ASN A 34 20.58 -9.58 -2.20
CA ASN A 34 21.94 -9.20 -1.82
C ASN A 34 22.17 -8.01 -0.83
N THR A 35 21.21 -7.29 -0.23
CA THR A 35 21.61 -6.20 0.75
C THR A 35 22.34 -6.73 1.98
N CYS A 36 22.05 -7.97 2.35
CA CYS A 36 22.64 -8.64 3.49
C CYS A 36 23.83 -9.50 3.05
N ASP A 37 24.11 -9.59 1.73
CA ASP A 37 25.33 -10.19 1.21
C ASP A 37 26.47 -9.15 1.26
N PRO A 38 27.53 -9.39 2.03
CA PRO A 38 28.71 -8.54 2.06
C PRO A 38 29.32 -8.29 0.67
N LEU A 39 29.11 -9.18 -0.30
CA LEU A 39 29.59 -9.04 -1.68
C LEU A 39 28.80 -8.00 -2.49
N ALA A 40 27.54 -7.71 -2.16
CA ALA A 40 26.72 -6.74 -2.91
C ALA A 40 27.17 -5.30 -2.70
N GLN A 41 27.70 -4.99 -1.51
CA GLN A 41 28.27 -3.68 -1.19
C GLN A 41 29.46 -3.35 -2.10
N SER A 42 30.21 -4.38 -2.55
CA SER A 42 31.31 -4.21 -3.51
C SER A 42 30.83 -3.82 -4.92
N GLY A 43 29.55 -4.07 -5.24
CA GLY A 43 28.89 -3.71 -6.50
C GLY A 43 28.17 -2.36 -6.48
N GLY A 44 28.30 -1.56 -5.42
CA GLY A 44 27.66 -0.26 -5.30
C GLY A 44 26.19 -0.29 -4.88
N GLN A 45 25.70 -1.42 -4.36
CA GLN A 45 24.37 -1.48 -3.73
C GLN A 45 24.39 -0.71 -2.40
N PRO A 46 23.27 -0.08 -2.00
CA PRO A 46 23.15 0.52 -0.68
C PRO A 46 23.38 -0.55 0.40
N ASP A 47 24.01 -0.16 1.51
CA ASP A 47 24.06 -1.05 2.67
C ASP A 47 22.65 -1.30 3.22
N LEU A 48 22.52 -2.34 4.04
CA LEU A 48 21.25 -2.77 4.62
C LEU A 48 20.51 -1.62 5.34
N ALA A 49 21.22 -0.79 6.10
CA ALA A 49 20.62 0.31 6.83
C ALA A 49 20.06 1.40 5.89
N ALA A 50 20.77 1.70 4.80
CA ALA A 50 20.32 2.63 3.78
C ALA A 50 19.09 2.10 3.01
N ALA A 51 19.06 0.81 2.67
CA ALA A 51 17.91 0.19 2.00
C ALA A 51 16.65 0.21 2.88
N VAL A 52 16.80 -0.15 4.15
CA VAL A 52 15.71 -0.12 5.15
C VAL A 52 15.16 1.29 5.31
N LYS A 53 16.04 2.28 5.52
CA LYS A 53 15.63 3.69 5.59
C LYS A 53 14.91 4.15 4.34
N LYS A 54 15.37 3.75 3.15
CA LYS A 54 14.73 4.14 1.89
C LYS A 54 13.32 3.58 1.78
N VAL A 55 13.12 2.30 2.09
CA VAL A 55 11.77 1.71 2.06
C VAL A 55 10.86 2.38 3.07
N TRP A 56 11.34 2.62 4.29
CA TRP A 56 10.52 3.29 5.29
C TRP A 56 10.08 4.68 4.87
N TYR A 57 11.05 5.44 4.37
CA TYR A 57 10.78 6.74 3.81
C TYR A 57 9.72 6.66 2.71
N GLU A 58 9.80 5.71 1.79
CA GLU A 58 8.84 5.61 0.69
C GLU A 58 7.45 5.15 1.12
N ILE A 59 7.32 4.21 2.07
CA ILE A 59 6.03 3.78 2.64
C ILE A 59 5.35 4.97 3.32
N GLU A 60 6.07 5.64 4.22
CA GLU A 60 5.52 6.79 4.95
C GLU A 60 5.25 7.97 4.02
N TYR A 61 6.09 8.17 3.00
CA TYR A 61 5.89 9.17 1.96
C TYR A 61 4.61 8.90 1.17
N MET A 62 4.38 7.67 0.69
CA MET A 62 3.16 7.30 -0.04
C MET A 62 1.92 7.60 0.79
N ALA A 63 1.90 7.14 2.04
CA ALA A 63 0.78 7.36 2.95
C ALA A 63 0.57 8.84 3.25
N SER A 64 1.64 9.56 3.60
CA SER A 64 1.59 10.99 3.94
C SER A 64 1.16 11.84 2.75
N ASN A 65 1.67 11.54 1.55
CA ASN A 65 1.29 12.22 0.32
C ASN A 65 -0.21 12.02 0.03
N ALA A 66 -0.70 10.78 0.10
CA ALA A 66 -2.12 10.48 -0.07
C ALA A 66 -2.99 11.25 0.95
N LEU A 67 -2.62 11.24 2.24
CA LEU A 67 -3.31 12.00 3.28
C LEU A 67 -3.35 13.50 3.01
N ASN A 68 -2.21 14.09 2.62
CA ASN A 68 -2.14 15.52 2.33
C ASN A 68 -3.07 15.91 1.18
N VAL A 69 -3.08 15.09 0.13
CA VAL A 69 -3.97 15.26 -1.03
C VAL A 69 -5.45 15.14 -0.62
N MET A 70 -5.79 14.13 0.19
CA MET A 70 -7.14 13.97 0.74
C MET A 70 -7.56 15.17 1.62
N ASN A 71 -6.67 15.66 2.48
CA ASN A 71 -6.93 16.82 3.34
C ASN A 71 -7.15 18.10 2.51
N ASN A 72 -6.38 18.28 1.43
CA ASN A 72 -6.56 19.39 0.50
C ASN A 72 -7.92 19.34 -0.20
N LEU A 73 -8.36 18.14 -0.60
CA LEU A 73 -9.69 17.93 -1.16
C LEU A 73 -10.79 18.26 -0.15
N ASP A 74 -10.67 17.78 1.09
CA ASP A 74 -11.63 18.01 2.18
C ASP A 74 -11.74 19.50 2.58
N SER A 75 -10.64 20.25 2.45
CA SER A 75 -10.65 21.70 2.70
C SER A 75 -11.50 22.49 1.69
N GLY A 76 -11.86 21.88 0.55
CA GLY A 76 -12.58 22.52 -0.54
C GLY A 76 -11.72 23.47 -1.40
N ASN A 77 -10.49 23.76 -0.98
CA ASN A 77 -9.58 24.67 -1.68
C ASN A 77 -9.16 24.12 -3.05
N LEU A 78 -8.92 22.80 -3.11
CA LEU A 78 -8.34 22.15 -4.29
C LEU A 78 -9.18 22.39 -5.56
N ARG A 79 -10.51 22.32 -5.44
CA ARG A 79 -11.42 22.56 -6.57
C ARG A 79 -11.27 23.94 -7.20
N GLN A 80 -10.93 24.96 -6.41
CA GLN A 80 -10.82 26.33 -6.88
C GLN A 80 -9.41 26.65 -7.36
N SER A 81 -8.40 26.17 -6.64
CA SER A 81 -6.98 26.44 -6.95
C SER A 81 -6.46 25.59 -8.11
N ASP A 82 -6.93 24.34 -8.19
CA ASP A 82 -6.48 23.36 -9.19
C ASP A 82 -7.61 22.36 -9.53
N PRO A 83 -8.52 22.72 -10.45
CA PRO A 83 -9.61 21.86 -10.88
C PRO A 83 -9.17 20.50 -11.43
N TRP A 84 -7.97 20.45 -12.02
CA TRP A 84 -7.41 19.24 -12.61
C TRP A 84 -6.94 18.27 -11.54
N GLU A 85 -6.21 18.76 -10.53
CA GLU A 85 -5.83 17.96 -9.37
C GLU A 85 -7.07 17.51 -8.58
N TYR A 86 -8.07 18.38 -8.41
CA TYR A 86 -9.35 17.99 -7.80
C TYR A 86 -10.00 16.82 -8.54
N TYR A 87 -10.10 16.91 -9.88
CA TYR A 87 -10.65 15.83 -10.70
C TYR A 87 -9.83 14.54 -10.56
N ARG A 88 -8.50 14.63 -10.63
CA ARG A 88 -7.58 13.49 -10.52
C ARG A 88 -7.86 12.70 -9.24
N VAL A 89 -7.90 13.37 -8.10
CA VAL A 89 -8.05 12.74 -6.79
C VAL A 89 -9.45 12.16 -6.61
N ALA A 90 -10.50 12.95 -6.91
CA ALA A 90 -11.87 12.51 -6.75
C ALA A 90 -12.19 11.31 -7.66
N ALA A 91 -11.77 11.36 -8.93
CA ALA A 91 -11.99 10.28 -9.87
C ALA A 91 -11.17 9.03 -9.51
N THR A 92 -9.95 9.19 -9.02
CA THR A 92 -9.12 8.07 -8.51
C THR A 92 -9.80 7.41 -7.31
N TYR A 93 -10.28 8.19 -6.33
CA TYR A 93 -11.01 7.65 -5.18
C TYR A 93 -12.27 6.88 -5.61
N ASN A 94 -13.07 7.46 -6.51
CA ASN A 94 -14.25 6.81 -7.05
C ASN A 94 -13.91 5.48 -7.76
N THR A 95 -12.75 5.40 -8.41
CA THR A 95 -12.27 4.20 -9.10
C THR A 95 -12.02 3.04 -8.12
N PHE A 96 -11.44 3.30 -6.96
CA PHE A 96 -11.06 2.25 -5.99
C PHE A 96 -12.12 1.97 -4.93
N PHE A 97 -12.95 2.96 -4.57
CA PHE A 97 -13.81 2.87 -3.38
C PHE A 97 -15.30 3.12 -3.65
N ASP A 98 -15.68 3.45 -4.89
CA ASP A 98 -17.04 3.83 -5.29
C ASP A 98 -17.60 4.96 -4.43
N GLU A 99 -17.36 6.22 -4.82
CA GLU A 99 -17.79 7.37 -4.05
C GLU A 99 -19.32 7.47 -3.94
N ASN A 100 -20.04 6.81 -4.86
CA ASN A 100 -21.50 6.82 -4.92
C ASN A 100 -22.14 5.71 -4.08
N HIS A 101 -21.33 4.84 -3.46
CA HIS A 101 -21.80 3.88 -2.48
C HIS A 101 -22.53 4.61 -1.33
N PRO A 102 -23.63 4.07 -0.76
CA PRO A 102 -24.30 4.67 0.40
C PRO A 102 -23.36 5.03 1.55
N ASP A 103 -22.29 4.25 1.71
CA ASP A 103 -21.25 4.45 2.73
C ASP A 103 -20.02 5.22 2.24
N GLY A 104 -20.04 5.85 1.07
CA GLY A 104 -18.86 6.47 0.44
C GLY A 104 -18.11 7.45 1.36
N LYS A 105 -18.82 8.15 2.25
CA LYS A 105 -18.22 8.99 3.30
C LYS A 105 -17.51 8.19 4.40
N ALA A 106 -18.13 7.11 4.88
CA ALA A 106 -17.51 6.24 5.89
C ALA A 106 -16.26 5.57 5.32
N ARG A 107 -16.31 5.12 4.07
CA ARG A 107 -15.17 4.60 3.32
C ARG A 107 -14.01 5.59 3.23
N TRP A 108 -14.30 6.87 2.96
CA TRP A 108 -13.28 7.92 2.88
C TRP A 108 -12.55 8.08 4.21
N ILE A 109 -13.29 8.05 5.31
CA ILE A 109 -12.73 8.12 6.67
C ILE A 109 -11.88 6.87 6.97
N GLN A 110 -12.38 5.68 6.65
CA GLN A 110 -11.63 4.42 6.86
C GLN A 110 -10.31 4.40 6.09
N VAL A 111 -10.31 4.83 4.83
CA VAL A 111 -9.07 4.96 4.02
C VAL A 111 -8.12 5.96 4.65
N ARG A 112 -8.62 7.12 5.12
CA ARG A 112 -7.78 8.11 5.84
C ARG A 112 -7.19 7.55 7.13
N ASP A 113 -7.97 6.81 7.91
CA ASP A 113 -7.49 6.21 9.15
C ASP A 113 -6.38 5.19 8.86
N ALA A 114 -6.57 4.34 7.85
CA ALA A 114 -5.57 3.39 7.41
C ALA A 114 -4.28 4.08 6.94
N LEU A 115 -4.38 5.11 6.10
CA LEU A 115 -3.24 5.89 5.63
C LEU A 115 -2.56 6.64 6.79
N THR A 116 -3.31 7.11 7.78
CA THR A 116 -2.75 7.75 8.99
C THR A 116 -1.87 6.78 9.75
N THR A 117 -2.33 5.54 9.95
CA THR A 117 -1.50 4.48 10.55
C THR A 117 -0.25 4.20 9.72
N MET A 118 -0.40 4.07 8.40
CA MET A 118 0.72 3.80 7.48
C MET A 118 1.73 4.95 7.40
N SER A 119 1.33 6.20 7.63
CA SER A 119 2.23 7.37 7.65
C SER A 119 3.22 7.37 8.82
N GLN A 120 3.07 6.42 9.74
CA GLN A 120 3.89 6.24 10.93
C GLN A 120 4.36 4.79 11.05
N ALA A 121 4.49 4.09 9.92
CA ALA A 121 4.83 2.67 9.88
C ALA A 121 6.20 2.38 10.51
N SER A 122 7.18 3.29 10.37
CA SER A 122 8.51 3.06 10.97
C SER A 122 8.47 3.13 12.49
N ARG A 123 7.47 3.81 13.07
CA ARG A 123 7.27 4.05 14.52
C ARG A 123 6.62 2.92 15.27
N GLN A 124 6.37 1.81 14.59
CA GLN A 124 5.77 0.64 15.20
C GLN A 124 6.85 -0.17 15.89
N ASP A 125 6.57 -0.57 17.13
CA ASP A 125 7.41 -1.52 17.83
C ASP A 125 7.37 -2.87 17.10
N ASN A 126 8.47 -3.63 17.17
CA ASN A 126 8.57 -5.01 16.68
C ASN A 126 8.65 -5.19 15.14
N VAL A 127 9.21 -4.22 14.41
CA VAL A 127 9.60 -4.52 13.01
C VAL A 127 10.93 -5.25 12.98
N TYR A 128 10.97 -6.40 12.30
CA TYR A 128 12.21 -7.11 11.98
C TYR A 128 12.38 -7.29 10.48
N ILE A 129 13.63 -7.49 10.12
CA ILE A 129 14.11 -7.67 8.77
C ILE A 129 14.79 -9.03 8.77
N ALA A 130 14.28 -9.98 7.99
CA ALA A 130 14.90 -11.28 7.81
C ALA A 130 15.62 -11.26 6.47
N CYS A 131 16.90 -11.61 6.47
CA CYS A 131 17.71 -11.64 5.26
C CYS A 131 17.94 -13.09 4.79
N ASP A 132 18.30 -13.27 3.51
CA ASP A 132 18.76 -14.54 2.93
C ASP A 132 20.01 -15.15 3.62
N ASP A 133 20.65 -14.41 4.54
CA ASP A 133 21.77 -14.88 5.35
C ASP A 133 21.35 -15.62 6.65
N ASP A 134 20.05 -15.91 6.80
CA ASP A 134 19.43 -16.52 7.98
C ASP A 134 19.50 -15.67 9.27
N PHE A 135 19.80 -14.36 9.16
CA PHE A 135 19.77 -13.42 10.29
C PHE A 135 18.50 -12.57 10.32
N MET A 136 18.10 -12.22 11.54
CA MET A 136 17.06 -11.23 11.83
C MET A 136 17.68 -9.94 12.37
N TYR A 137 17.18 -8.81 11.89
CA TYR A 137 17.57 -7.48 12.32
C TYR A 137 16.37 -6.73 12.88
N GLN A 138 16.47 -6.15 14.07
CA GLN A 138 15.43 -5.28 14.63
C GLN A 138 15.71 -3.82 14.25
N THR A 139 14.68 -3.04 13.91
CA THR A 139 14.81 -1.59 13.73
C THR A 139 14.36 -0.80 14.96
N ASP A 140 14.97 0.35 15.20
CA ASP A 140 14.54 1.35 16.16
C ASP A 140 13.26 2.00 15.65
N ALA A 141 12.20 2.00 16.47
CA ALA A 141 10.91 2.56 16.08
C ALA A 141 11.01 4.06 15.73
N ASN A 142 11.86 4.83 16.39
CA ASN A 142 11.91 6.27 16.17
C ASN A 142 12.70 6.65 14.92
N THR A 143 13.72 5.86 14.57
CA THR A 143 14.67 6.23 13.52
C THR A 143 14.70 5.29 12.32
N GLY A 144 14.12 4.09 12.44
CA GLY A 144 14.26 3.01 11.46
C GLY A 144 15.68 2.42 11.39
N ASP A 145 16.58 2.79 12.32
CA ASP A 145 17.96 2.29 12.35
C ASP A 145 18.02 0.84 12.83
N ILE A 146 18.96 0.06 12.34
CA ILE A 146 19.17 -1.32 12.79
C ILE A 146 19.76 -1.33 14.21
N MET A 147 19.07 -1.96 15.17
CA MET A 147 19.45 -2.02 16.58
C MET A 147 20.27 -3.27 16.93
N TRP A 148 19.99 -4.43 16.33
CA TRP A 148 20.77 -5.67 16.54
C TRP A 148 20.60 -6.67 15.41
N GLN A 149 21.52 -7.65 15.37
CA GLN A 149 21.54 -8.80 14.47
C GLN A 149 21.52 -10.09 15.30
N ARG A 150 20.59 -11.03 15.06
CA ARG A 150 20.60 -12.36 15.70
C ARG A 150 20.59 -13.48 14.66
N PRO A 151 21.48 -14.48 14.79
CA PRO A 151 21.33 -15.72 14.04
C PRO A 151 20.09 -16.47 14.53
N HIS A 152 19.33 -17.01 13.58
CA HIS A 152 18.09 -17.77 13.80
C HIS A 152 18.24 -18.95 14.80
N GLU A 153 19.45 -19.40 15.13
CA GLU A 153 19.69 -20.64 15.91
C GLU A 153 20.22 -20.50 17.36
N ILE A 154 20.41 -19.31 17.95
CA ILE A 154 20.94 -19.25 19.33
C ILE A 154 19.81 -19.20 20.38
N GLN A 155 19.68 -20.30 21.14
CA GLN A 155 18.84 -20.42 22.34
C GLN A 155 19.22 -19.36 23.38
N VAL A 156 18.40 -18.33 23.52
CA VAL A 156 18.41 -17.46 24.70
C VAL A 156 17.41 -18.05 25.70
N PRO A 157 17.75 -18.18 26.99
CA PRO A 157 16.76 -18.45 28.02
C PRO A 157 15.70 -17.34 27.98
N ASN A 158 14.46 -17.69 27.63
CA ASN A 158 13.29 -16.82 27.50
C ASN A 158 13.17 -15.94 26.24
N ALA A 159 14.01 -16.10 25.21
CA ALA A 159 13.61 -15.60 23.89
C ALA A 159 12.70 -16.64 23.25
N GLN A 160 11.54 -16.22 22.75
CA GLN A 160 10.78 -17.04 21.81
C GLN A 160 11.65 -17.20 20.55
N VAL A 161 12.26 -18.38 20.40
CA VAL A 161 12.73 -18.84 19.10
C VAL A 161 11.49 -18.88 18.22
N LEU A 162 11.46 -18.06 17.18
CA LEU A 162 10.39 -18.08 16.22
C LEU A 162 10.53 -19.37 15.42
N ASN A 163 9.82 -20.40 15.87
CA ASN A 163 9.77 -21.67 15.17
C ASN A 163 8.92 -21.47 13.92
N MET A 164 9.55 -20.92 12.86
CA MET A 164 8.98 -20.93 11.53
C MET A 164 8.88 -22.39 11.12
N GLY A 165 7.71 -23.00 11.35
CA GLY A 165 7.53 -24.44 11.16
C GLY A 165 8.00 -24.89 9.78
N PRO A 166 8.33 -26.18 9.58
CA PRO A 166 8.97 -26.71 8.36
C PRO A 166 8.17 -26.50 7.05
N ASN A 167 6.94 -25.97 7.15
CA ASN A 167 6.07 -25.66 6.03
C ASN A 167 5.93 -24.16 5.73
N GLN A 168 6.43 -23.28 6.59
CA GLN A 168 6.46 -21.84 6.34
C GLN A 168 7.41 -21.54 5.18
N MET A 169 7.02 -20.62 4.30
CA MET A 169 7.76 -20.39 3.07
C MET A 169 9.01 -19.58 3.34
N THR A 170 10.16 -20.23 3.19
CA THR A 170 11.44 -19.57 2.96
C THR A 170 11.43 -18.94 1.58
N CYS A 171 12.29 -17.94 1.35
CA CYS A 171 12.47 -17.35 0.02
C CYS A 171 12.86 -18.40 -1.04
N GLY A 172 13.63 -19.43 -0.65
CA GLY A 172 13.89 -20.59 -1.51
C GLY A 172 12.63 -21.32 -1.98
N LYS A 173 11.65 -21.55 -1.10
CA LYS A 173 10.38 -22.22 -1.46
C LYS A 173 9.46 -21.30 -2.28
N ALA A 174 9.43 -20.01 -1.97
CA ALA A 174 8.76 -18.98 -2.76
C ALA A 174 9.25 -18.95 -4.22
N HIS A 175 10.58 -18.94 -4.42
CA HIS A 175 11.19 -18.97 -5.75
C HIS A 175 10.90 -20.25 -6.52
N GLN A 176 10.86 -21.42 -5.86
CA GLN A 176 10.48 -22.69 -6.49
C GLN A 176 9.04 -22.68 -7.05
N GLN A 177 8.16 -21.83 -6.52
CA GLN A 177 6.79 -21.66 -7.02
C GLN A 177 6.67 -20.65 -8.17
N GLY A 178 7.79 -20.08 -8.65
CA GLY A 178 7.80 -19.18 -9.80
C GLY A 178 7.12 -17.84 -9.58
N LYS A 179 6.87 -17.44 -8.33
CA LYS A 179 6.32 -16.13 -7.99
C LYS A 179 7.47 -15.14 -7.77
N ASP A 180 7.38 -13.98 -8.40
CA ASP A 180 8.49 -13.03 -8.50
C ASP A 180 8.68 -12.16 -7.25
N LEU A 181 7.62 -11.99 -6.46
CA LEU A 181 7.62 -11.27 -5.19
C LEU A 181 6.47 -11.85 -4.36
N ILE A 182 6.74 -12.22 -3.12
CA ILE A 182 5.69 -12.75 -2.26
C ILE A 182 5.87 -12.24 -0.85
N GLY A 183 4.85 -11.53 -0.38
CA GLY A 183 4.60 -11.32 1.03
C GLY A 183 3.80 -12.48 1.59
N TYR A 184 4.18 -12.95 2.78
CA TYR A 184 3.38 -13.91 3.53
C TYR A 184 3.07 -13.41 4.90
N ARG A 185 1.77 -13.44 5.23
CA ARG A 185 1.24 -13.37 6.58
C ARG A 185 1.29 -14.76 7.22
N SER A 186 2.06 -14.90 8.29
CA SER A 186 1.92 -16.06 9.19
C SER A 186 1.04 -15.68 10.36
N ASP A 187 -0.24 -16.04 10.30
CA ASP A 187 -1.09 -16.08 11.48
C ASP A 187 -0.61 -17.24 12.35
N GLY A 188 -0.34 -17.03 13.64
CA GLY A 188 0.29 -17.99 14.57
C GLY A 188 -0.43 -19.33 14.82
N GLY A 189 -1.27 -19.79 13.91
CA GLY A 189 -1.95 -21.07 13.93
C GLY A 189 -3.42 -20.97 13.47
N PRO A 190 -4.16 -22.09 13.44
CA PRO A 190 -5.58 -22.12 13.05
C PRO A 190 -6.53 -21.36 13.99
N THR A 191 -6.04 -20.95 15.16
CA THR A 191 -6.75 -20.10 16.13
C THR A 191 -5.78 -19.02 16.58
N PRO A 192 -5.68 -17.91 15.84
CA PRO A 192 -4.80 -16.81 16.21
C PRO A 192 -5.18 -16.30 17.60
N THR A 193 -4.27 -16.40 18.56
CA THR A 193 -4.44 -15.69 19.82
C THR A 193 -4.05 -14.23 19.62
N GLN A 194 -4.55 -13.32 20.45
CA GLN A 194 -4.16 -11.90 20.40
C GLN A 194 -2.66 -11.66 20.68
N GLN A 195 -1.94 -12.71 21.08
CA GLN A 195 -0.50 -12.71 21.34
C GLN A 195 0.31 -13.31 20.18
N ASP A 196 -0.36 -13.84 19.15
CA ASP A 196 0.33 -14.48 18.06
C ASP A 196 0.99 -13.40 17.19
N PRO A 197 2.30 -13.51 16.98
CA PRO A 197 3.04 -12.52 16.23
C PRO A 197 2.69 -12.58 14.74
N TYR A 198 2.29 -11.44 14.17
CA TYR A 198 2.03 -11.32 12.73
C TYR A 198 3.31 -10.98 11.98
N TYR A 199 3.78 -11.89 11.14
CA TYR A 199 4.94 -11.69 10.28
C TYR A 199 4.53 -11.40 8.86
N VAL A 200 5.23 -10.45 8.25
CA VAL A 200 5.32 -10.29 6.80
C VAL A 200 6.70 -10.71 6.38
N ILE A 201 6.77 -11.72 5.53
CA ILE A 201 8.00 -12.12 4.84
C ILE A 201 7.88 -11.75 3.39
N VAL A 202 8.66 -10.75 2.95
CA VAL A 202 8.76 -10.41 1.52
C VAL A 202 10.05 -10.98 0.97
N CYS A 203 9.90 -11.86 -0.02
CA CYS A 203 11.00 -12.45 -0.76
C CYS A 203 11.06 -11.83 -2.16
N ALA A 204 12.05 -10.98 -2.42
CA ALA A 204 12.29 -10.46 -3.76
C ALA A 204 13.05 -11.49 -4.60
N LYS A 205 12.58 -11.79 -5.82
CA LYS A 205 13.38 -12.59 -6.76
C LYS A 205 14.69 -11.87 -7.04
N TYR A 206 15.80 -12.61 -6.90
CA TYR A 206 17.19 -12.21 -7.21
C TYR A 206 17.39 -11.38 -8.49
N GLN A 207 16.45 -11.43 -9.44
CA GLN A 207 16.53 -10.81 -10.76
C GLN A 207 15.64 -9.56 -10.95
N LEU A 208 14.75 -9.22 -10.01
CA LEU A 208 13.84 -8.09 -10.23
C LEU A 208 14.50 -6.72 -10.09
N SER A 209 15.76 -6.63 -9.62
CA SER A 209 16.38 -5.36 -9.24
C SER A 209 15.57 -4.65 -8.14
N ASN A 210 16.20 -3.76 -7.39
CA ASN A 210 15.49 -3.03 -6.33
C ASN A 210 14.60 -1.95 -6.95
N VAL A 211 13.45 -2.35 -7.46
CA VAL A 211 12.47 -1.41 -8.01
C VAL A 211 11.78 -0.74 -6.83
N TYR A 212 12.37 0.36 -6.40
CA TYR A 212 11.79 1.28 -5.44
C TYR A 212 10.70 2.14 -6.09
N LEU A 213 9.91 2.84 -5.29
CA LEU A 213 8.85 3.71 -5.80
C LEU A 213 9.37 4.76 -6.78
N ASP A 214 10.52 5.37 -6.49
CA ASP A 214 11.14 6.40 -7.34
C ASP A 214 11.72 5.85 -8.66
N SER A 215 11.82 4.53 -8.79
CA SER A 215 12.24 3.87 -10.03
C SER A 215 11.07 3.44 -10.93
N LEU A 216 9.83 3.54 -10.44
CA LEU A 216 8.66 3.22 -11.24
C LEU A 216 8.50 4.20 -12.41
N THR A 217 8.75 3.71 -13.62
CA THR A 217 8.51 4.47 -14.84
C THR A 217 7.10 4.18 -15.34
N VAL A 218 6.16 5.06 -15.00
CA VAL A 218 4.77 4.96 -15.45
C VAL A 218 4.66 5.38 -16.92
N GLN A 219 3.95 4.57 -17.70
CA GLN A 219 3.67 4.72 -19.12
C GLN A 219 2.16 4.80 -19.37
N SER A 220 1.75 5.65 -20.31
CA SER A 220 0.35 5.80 -20.70
C SER A 220 -0.26 4.47 -21.16
N GLY A 221 -1.51 4.22 -20.77
CA GLY A 221 -2.29 3.03 -21.14
C GLY A 221 -1.97 1.76 -20.37
N VAL A 222 -0.96 1.77 -19.50
CA VAL A 222 -0.59 0.61 -18.67
C VAL A 222 -1.39 0.63 -17.37
N SER A 223 -1.82 -0.55 -16.92
CA SER A 223 -2.60 -0.76 -15.70
C SER A 223 -1.80 -0.40 -14.46
N LEU A 224 -2.44 0.20 -13.45
CA LEU A 224 -1.78 0.52 -12.18
C LEU A 224 -1.26 -0.75 -11.48
N ASP A 225 -1.99 -1.85 -11.60
CA ASP A 225 -1.66 -3.15 -11.00
C ASP A 225 -0.45 -3.85 -11.65
N ASP A 226 -0.06 -3.39 -12.85
CA ASP A 226 1.18 -3.86 -13.49
C ASP A 226 2.42 -3.21 -12.86
N TYR A 227 2.28 -2.11 -12.13
CA TYR A 227 3.39 -1.43 -11.45
C TYR A 227 3.65 -2.05 -10.10
N LYS A 228 4.43 -3.13 -10.12
CA LYS A 228 4.90 -3.80 -8.92
C LYS A 228 6.29 -3.26 -8.58
N SER A 229 6.34 -2.47 -7.54
CA SER A 229 7.57 -2.11 -6.86
C SER A 229 7.65 -2.85 -5.55
N PHE A 230 8.87 -2.97 -5.08
CA PHE A 230 9.12 -3.52 -3.79
C PHE A 230 8.45 -2.74 -2.65
N THR A 231 8.52 -1.41 -2.70
CA THR A 231 7.81 -0.51 -1.80
C THR A 231 6.29 -0.73 -1.86
N THR A 232 5.72 -0.90 -3.05
CA THR A 232 4.26 -1.11 -3.18
C THR A 232 3.80 -2.42 -2.55
N THR A 233 4.58 -3.49 -2.71
CA THR A 233 4.25 -4.76 -2.07
C THR A 233 4.42 -4.70 -0.57
N LEU A 234 5.48 -4.05 -0.08
CA LEU A 234 5.63 -3.87 1.36
C LEU A 234 4.50 -3.04 1.93
N PHE A 235 4.12 -1.95 1.27
CA PHE A 235 2.98 -1.14 1.68
C PHE A 235 1.71 -1.98 1.83
N HIS A 236 1.43 -2.87 0.86
CA HIS A 236 0.30 -3.80 0.91
C HIS A 236 0.38 -4.74 2.12
N GLU A 237 1.50 -5.42 2.28
CA GLU A 237 1.68 -6.38 3.36
C GLU A 237 1.65 -5.70 4.75
N TRP A 238 2.12 -4.46 4.82
CA TRP A 238 2.07 -3.65 6.04
C TRP A 238 0.64 -3.31 6.45
N LEU A 239 -0.28 -3.13 5.52
CA LEU A 239 -1.69 -2.93 5.85
C LEU A 239 -2.27 -4.14 6.59
N HIS A 240 -1.93 -5.36 6.16
CA HIS A 240 -2.35 -6.59 6.84
C HIS A 240 -1.88 -6.64 8.29
N VAL A 241 -0.65 -6.20 8.56
CA VAL A 241 -0.10 -6.24 9.92
C VAL A 241 -0.59 -5.09 10.78
N MET A 242 -0.68 -3.89 10.21
CA MET A 242 -1.08 -2.71 10.98
C MET A 242 -2.56 -2.66 11.28
N LEU A 243 -3.38 -3.30 10.44
CA LEU A 243 -4.83 -3.23 10.51
C LEU A 243 -5.43 -4.65 10.53
N PRO A 244 -5.00 -5.54 11.45
CA PRO A 244 -5.30 -6.98 11.36
C PRO A 244 -6.77 -7.32 11.56
N GLN A 245 -7.52 -6.45 12.25
CA GLN A 245 -8.96 -6.57 12.46
C GLN A 245 -9.77 -5.87 11.36
N GLY A 246 -9.13 -4.97 10.61
CA GLY A 246 -9.76 -4.17 9.56
C GLY A 246 -9.51 -4.73 8.16
N MET A 247 -8.51 -5.59 7.97
CA MET A 247 -8.20 -6.17 6.66
C MET A 247 -8.84 -7.55 6.50
N ARG A 248 -9.56 -7.73 5.40
CA ARG A 248 -9.96 -9.06 4.94
C ARG A 248 -8.78 -9.71 4.25
N GLY A 249 -8.56 -10.99 4.53
CA GLY A 249 -7.46 -11.73 3.92
C GLY A 249 -7.59 -11.81 2.40
N ASP A 250 -6.46 -11.95 1.72
CA ASP A 250 -6.30 -12.11 0.27
C ASP A 250 -6.85 -13.50 -0.17
N MET A 251 -8.15 -13.73 0.01
CA MET A 251 -8.70 -15.08 0.06
C MET A 251 -8.92 -15.73 -1.31
N ALA A 252 -8.60 -15.07 -2.41
CA ALA A 252 -8.49 -15.76 -3.69
C ALA A 252 -7.57 -15.01 -4.65
N GLY A 253 -6.37 -15.53 -4.88
CA GLY A 253 -5.51 -15.14 -6.01
C GLY A 253 -6.16 -15.43 -7.37
N GLY A 254 -7.16 -14.63 -7.75
CA GLY A 254 -7.72 -14.53 -9.09
C GLY A 254 -8.59 -15.68 -9.60
N THR A 255 -8.91 -16.72 -8.80
CA THR A 255 -9.55 -17.95 -9.34
C THR A 255 -11.05 -18.14 -9.11
N ALA A 256 -11.79 -17.24 -8.44
CA ALA A 256 -13.23 -17.46 -8.23
C ALA A 256 -14.12 -16.87 -9.34
N GLN A 257 -15.23 -17.56 -9.64
CA GLN A 257 -16.34 -17.04 -10.43
C GLN A 257 -17.12 -16.06 -9.53
N GLY A 258 -16.71 -14.79 -9.57
CA GLY A 258 -17.06 -13.76 -8.57
C GLY A 258 -15.97 -13.52 -7.51
N GLY A 259 -14.80 -14.14 -7.67
CA GLY A 259 -13.62 -13.91 -6.84
C GLY A 259 -12.95 -12.59 -7.14
N GLU A 260 -12.09 -12.18 -6.23
CA GLU A 260 -11.21 -11.02 -6.33
C GLU A 260 -10.38 -11.10 -7.62
N ARG A 261 -10.98 -10.60 -8.70
CA ARG A 261 -10.22 -9.98 -9.76
C ARG A 261 -9.78 -8.66 -9.17
N TYR A 262 -8.46 -8.46 -9.13
CA TYR A 262 -7.87 -7.15 -9.35
C TYR A 262 -8.64 -6.55 -10.54
N GLY A 263 -9.64 -5.70 -10.25
CA GLY A 263 -10.66 -5.28 -11.21
C GLY A 263 -10.14 -4.23 -12.18
N VAL A 264 -9.00 -4.53 -12.81
CA VAL A 264 -8.14 -3.58 -13.50
C VAL A 264 -7.89 -4.05 -14.93
N ALA A 265 -8.92 -4.63 -15.55
CA ALA A 265 -8.97 -4.86 -16.99
C ALA A 265 -10.40 -4.65 -17.49
N GLY A 266 -10.78 -3.37 -17.63
CA GLY A 266 -11.86 -2.95 -18.51
C GLY A 266 -13.32 -3.09 -18.04
N THR A 267 -13.65 -3.39 -16.77
CA THR A 267 -15.05 -3.67 -16.39
C THR A 267 -15.49 -3.17 -15.00
N GLN A 268 -16.39 -2.19 -15.00
CA GLN A 268 -17.73 -2.18 -14.36
C GLN A 268 -17.99 -2.69 -12.92
N GLN A 269 -17.05 -3.22 -12.12
CA GLN A 269 -17.33 -3.57 -10.72
C GLN A 269 -16.06 -3.81 -9.87
N LEU A 270 -15.38 -2.72 -9.48
CA LEU A 270 -14.71 -2.65 -8.18
C LEU A 270 -15.63 -1.81 -7.28
N ARG A 271 -16.66 -2.46 -6.74
CA ARG A 271 -17.69 -1.86 -5.88
C ARG A 271 -18.03 -2.78 -4.72
N SER A 272 -16.99 -3.37 -4.12
CA SER A 272 -17.20 -4.28 -3.00
C SER A 272 -17.56 -3.49 -1.74
N ASP A 273 -18.40 -4.06 -0.89
CA ASP A 273 -18.73 -3.55 0.45
C ASP A 273 -17.51 -3.45 1.37
N TYR A 274 -16.44 -4.17 1.05
CA TYR A 274 -15.21 -4.24 1.85
C TYR A 274 -14.01 -3.56 1.19
N ALA A 275 -14.18 -2.72 0.16
CA ALA A 275 -13.04 -2.04 -0.50
C ALA A 275 -12.07 -1.29 0.46
N PRO A 276 -12.53 -0.64 1.55
CA PRO A 276 -11.64 -0.04 2.55
C PRO A 276 -10.97 -1.05 3.51
N GLU A 277 -11.44 -2.30 3.50
CA GLU A 277 -10.86 -3.44 4.23
C GLU A 277 -9.96 -4.27 3.29
N ASN A 278 -9.76 -3.81 2.04
CA ASN A 278 -8.89 -4.44 1.07
C ASN A 278 -7.55 -3.69 0.99
N PRO A 279 -6.43 -4.33 1.35
CA PRO A 279 -5.13 -3.69 1.31
C PRO A 279 -4.66 -3.33 -0.10
N ASP A 280 -5.06 -4.08 -1.14
CA ASP A 280 -4.73 -3.75 -2.53
C ASP A 280 -5.32 -2.39 -2.92
N SER A 281 -6.60 -2.16 -2.60
CA SER A 281 -7.30 -0.92 -2.96
C SER A 281 -6.63 0.30 -2.33
N ILE A 282 -6.22 0.20 -1.07
CA ILE A 282 -5.52 1.29 -0.37
C ILE A 282 -4.12 1.48 -0.94
N THR A 283 -3.40 0.39 -1.22
CA THR A 283 -2.07 0.43 -1.84
C THR A 283 -2.12 1.10 -3.21
N LEU A 284 -2.97 0.63 -4.11
CA LEU A 284 -3.15 1.18 -5.45
C LEU A 284 -3.59 2.64 -5.39
N PHE A 285 -4.49 3.01 -4.47
CA PHE A 285 -4.87 4.41 -4.27
C PHE A 285 -3.67 5.27 -3.85
N ALA A 286 -2.85 4.82 -2.90
CA ALA A 286 -1.65 5.54 -2.47
C ALA A 286 -0.62 5.69 -3.60
N VAL A 287 -0.39 4.64 -4.40
CA VAL A 287 0.50 4.69 -5.58
C VAL A 287 -0.04 5.66 -6.63
N ALA A 288 -1.33 5.62 -6.92
CA ALA A 288 -1.97 6.53 -7.87
C ALA A 288 -1.79 8.00 -7.48
N LEU A 289 -1.88 8.30 -6.18
CA LEU A 289 -1.67 9.66 -5.68
C LEU A 289 -0.19 10.08 -5.65
N ALA A 290 0.74 9.14 -5.43
CA ALA A 290 2.18 9.38 -5.54
C ALA A 290 2.62 9.62 -6.99
N ALA A 291 1.99 8.94 -7.96
CA ALA A 291 2.22 9.14 -9.40
C ALA A 291 1.42 10.35 -9.94
N SER A 292 1.63 11.53 -9.37
CA SER A 292 0.82 12.75 -9.59
C SER A 292 0.74 13.25 -11.03
N GLN A 293 1.70 12.87 -11.88
CA GLN A 293 1.73 13.20 -13.30
C GLN A 293 0.70 12.41 -14.16
N TRP A 294 0.04 11.40 -13.58
CA TRP A 294 -0.92 10.52 -14.27
C TRP A 294 -2.30 10.53 -13.62
N TYR A 295 -3.31 10.31 -14.44
CA TYR A 295 -4.70 10.14 -14.03
C TYR A 295 -5.06 8.66 -14.05
N TRP A 296 -5.74 8.20 -13.01
CA TRP A 296 -6.06 6.78 -12.81
C TRP A 296 -7.58 6.52 -12.80
N VAL A 297 -8.31 7.27 -13.63
CA VAL A 297 -9.80 7.22 -13.71
C VAL A 297 -10.31 5.89 -14.22
N THR A 298 -9.53 5.24 -15.06
CA THR A 298 -9.83 3.94 -15.64
C THR A 298 -8.89 2.87 -15.15
N THR A 299 -8.16 3.14 -14.05
CA THR A 299 -7.03 2.36 -13.53
C THR A 299 -5.81 2.20 -14.44
N GLN A 300 -5.91 2.65 -15.69
CA GLN A 300 -4.77 2.83 -16.58
C GLN A 300 -4.22 4.23 -16.41
N ALA A 301 -2.91 4.39 -16.59
CA ALA A 301 -2.28 5.69 -16.60
C ALA A 301 -2.78 6.50 -17.81
N GLU A 302 -3.49 7.59 -17.57
CA GLU A 302 -3.93 8.52 -18.61
C GLU A 302 -3.18 9.86 -18.45
N SER A 303 -2.70 10.43 -19.55
CA SER A 303 -2.22 11.81 -19.52
C SER A 303 -3.40 12.77 -19.34
N GLN A 304 -3.13 14.00 -18.88
CA GLN A 304 -4.17 15.03 -18.77
C GLN A 304 -4.88 15.29 -20.12
N GLN A 305 -4.14 15.21 -21.23
CA GLN A 305 -4.68 15.33 -22.58
C GLN A 305 -5.59 14.17 -22.97
N ASP A 306 -5.24 12.93 -22.60
CA ASP A 306 -6.06 11.75 -22.86
C ASP A 306 -7.39 11.83 -22.09
N VAL A 307 -7.32 12.23 -20.81
CA VAL A 307 -8.50 12.48 -19.98
C VAL A 307 -9.39 13.56 -20.59
N TRP A 308 -8.80 14.69 -21.03
CA TRP A 308 -9.53 15.75 -21.70
C TRP A 308 -10.27 15.24 -22.94
N ASN A 309 -9.54 14.53 -23.81
CA ASN A 309 -10.09 14.00 -25.06
C ASN A 309 -11.27 13.04 -24.79
N ARG A 310 -11.11 12.16 -23.80
CA ARG A 310 -12.17 11.24 -23.36
C ARG A 310 -13.38 12.00 -22.83
N LEU A 311 -13.20 12.90 -21.87
CA LEU A 311 -14.30 13.70 -21.31
C LEU A 311 -15.01 14.54 -22.38
N ASN A 312 -14.27 15.10 -23.33
CA ASN A 312 -14.86 15.93 -24.37
C ASN A 312 -15.65 15.11 -25.42
N SER A 313 -15.37 13.81 -25.54
CA SER A 313 -16.01 12.93 -26.53
C SER A 313 -17.47 12.60 -26.22
N ASP A 314 -17.90 12.65 -24.95
CA ASP A 314 -19.26 12.32 -24.53
C ASP A 314 -19.97 13.46 -23.76
N VAL A 315 -21.30 13.37 -23.65
CA VAL A 315 -22.12 14.44 -23.03
C VAL A 315 -21.85 14.59 -21.54
N ASP A 316 -21.69 13.48 -20.82
CA ASP A 316 -21.49 13.49 -19.37
C ASP A 316 -20.09 14.00 -19.03
N GLY A 317 -19.08 13.63 -19.81
CA GLY A 317 -17.72 14.15 -19.68
C GLY A 317 -17.63 15.66 -19.95
N ARG A 318 -18.35 16.19 -20.95
CA ARG A 318 -18.44 17.65 -21.17
C ARG A 318 -19.11 18.37 -20.00
N ASN A 319 -20.09 17.74 -19.36
CA ASN A 319 -20.68 18.28 -18.13
C ASN A 319 -19.65 18.31 -16.99
N VAL A 320 -18.76 17.32 -16.87
CA VAL A 320 -17.66 17.34 -15.89
C VAL A 320 -16.71 18.50 -16.17
N ILE A 321 -16.25 18.67 -17.42
CA ILE A 321 -15.39 19.79 -17.84
C ILE A 321 -16.02 21.12 -17.43
N GLN A 322 -17.29 21.34 -17.80
CA GLN A 322 -17.99 22.59 -17.50
C GLN A 322 -18.20 22.81 -15.99
N ASN A 323 -18.60 21.78 -15.24
CA ASN A 323 -18.92 21.90 -13.82
C ASN A 323 -17.69 22.09 -12.92
N LEU A 324 -16.55 21.55 -13.34
CA LEU A 324 -15.29 21.72 -12.63
C LEU A 324 -14.49 22.91 -13.14
N GLY A 325 -14.79 23.42 -14.34
CA GLY A 325 -13.99 24.47 -14.97
C GLY A 325 -12.63 23.96 -15.44
N LEU A 326 -12.58 22.73 -15.95
CA LEU A 326 -11.34 22.17 -16.48
C LEU A 326 -10.94 22.96 -17.73
N THR A 327 -9.67 23.37 -17.81
CA THR A 327 -9.09 24.01 -19.00
C THR A 327 -8.44 22.97 -19.90
N TYR A 328 -8.37 23.25 -21.21
CA TYR A 328 -7.58 22.43 -22.12
C TYR A 328 -6.12 22.36 -21.61
N PRO A 329 -5.52 21.16 -21.52
CA PRO A 329 -4.19 20.95 -20.95
C PRO A 329 -3.02 21.42 -21.83
#